data_AF-A0A962T2S1-F1
#
_entry.id   AF-A0A962T2S1-F1
#
_cell.length_a   1.000
_cell.length_b   1.000
_cell.length_c   1.000
_cell.angle_alpha   90.00
_cell.angle_beta   90.00
_cell.angle_gamma   90.00
#
_symmetry.space_group_name_H-M   'P 1'
#
loop_
_entity.id
_entity.type
_entity.pdbx_description
1 polymer ?
#
loop_
_entity_poly.entity_id
_entity_poly.type
_entity_poly.pdbx_seq_one_letter_code
_entity_poly.pdbx_strand_id
1 'polypeptide(L)'
;MHCQSQREAEQLLLALKQRFQECQLELHPEKTQIVCCVVARQRDSGLAKQFDFLGYCFRPRLARSRKGPLFVAFSPAISPSAATRIRQRVRAWRLNRRTGLSLEDIARLVNPIVRGWINDYGAYNRSALYPLLRHIDRHLLQWVKRKFRKKGRYFKRAKAWLGKVAKYRRALFV
;
A
#
# COMPACT_ATOMS: atom_id res chain seq x y z
N MET A 1 -6.18 9.40 18.90
CA MET A 1 -5.85 10.57 19.74
C MET A 1 -4.35 10.66 19.87
N HIS A 2 -3.80 11.87 19.97
CA HIS A 2 -2.36 12.10 20.09
C HIS A 2 -2.09 12.83 21.40
N CYS A 3 -1.10 12.36 22.14
CA CYS A 3 -0.66 12.94 23.41
C CYS A 3 0.80 13.36 23.27
N GLN A 4 1.24 14.30 24.11
CA GLN A 4 2.62 14.80 24.10
C GLN A 4 3.56 13.90 24.93
N SER A 5 3.02 13.12 25.87
CA SER A 5 3.80 12.21 26.72
C SER A 5 3.12 10.85 26.91
N GLN A 6 3.90 9.85 27.34
CA GLN A 6 3.38 8.53 27.68
C GLN A 6 2.40 8.58 28.86
N ARG A 7 2.74 9.33 29.93
CA ARG A 7 1.90 9.47 31.12
C ARG A 7 0.53 10.05 30.79
N GLU A 8 0.50 11.07 29.93
CA GLU A 8 -0.75 11.66 29.43
C GLU A 8 -1.57 10.65 28.61
N ALA A 9 -0.91 9.83 27.77
CA ALA A 9 -1.60 8.79 27.01
C ALA A 9 -2.20 7.69 27.91
N GLU A 10 -1.50 7.31 28.99
CA GLU A 10 -1.99 6.36 29.99
C GLU A 10 -3.19 6.90 30.76
N GLN A 11 -3.14 8.17 31.19
CA GLN A 11 -4.26 8.84 31.84
C GLN A 11 -5.47 8.96 30.91
N LEU A 12 -5.25 9.33 29.66
CA LEU A 12 -6.31 9.40 28.65
C LEU A 12 -6.93 8.03 28.39
N LEU A 13 -6.12 6.97 28.35
CA LEU A 13 -6.62 5.61 28.17
C LEU A 13 -7.52 5.18 29.33
N LEU A 14 -7.19 5.53 30.58
CA LEU A 14 -8.04 5.27 31.74
C LEU A 14 -9.36 6.04 31.64
N ALA A 15 -9.32 7.33 31.31
CA ALA A 15 -10.51 8.16 31.13
C ALA A 15 -11.42 7.61 30.02
N LEU A 16 -10.84 7.14 28.91
CA LEU A 16 -11.59 6.50 27.83
C LEU A 16 -12.24 5.19 28.26
N LYS A 17 -11.55 4.36 29.04
CA LYS A 17 -12.13 3.11 29.57
C LYS A 17 -13.38 3.40 30.39
N GLN A 18 -13.30 4.37 31.31
CA GLN A 18 -14.45 4.83 32.09
C GLN A 18 -15.58 5.33 31.19
N ARG A 19 -15.27 6.23 30.24
CA ARG A 19 -16.29 6.81 29.37
C ARG A 19 -16.97 5.77 28.48
N PHE A 20 -16.23 4.76 28.00
CA PHE A 20 -16.79 3.66 27.24
C PHE A 20 -17.71 2.80 28.10
N GLN A 21 -17.31 2.50 29.34
CA GLN A 21 -18.14 1.74 30.29
C GLN A 21 -19.45 2.45 30.62
N GLU A 22 -19.43 3.77 30.81
CA GLU A 22 -20.65 4.58 30.97
C GLU A 22 -21.60 4.45 29.78
N CYS A 23 -21.04 4.32 28.58
CA CYS A 23 -21.78 4.07 27.33
C CYS A 23 -22.08 2.58 27.08
N GLN A 24 -21.86 1.69 28.06
CA GLN A 24 -22.04 0.23 27.95
C GLN A 24 -21.18 -0.41 26.83
N LEU A 25 -20.00 0.15 26.59
CA LEU A 25 -19.02 -0.35 25.64
C LEU A 25 -17.71 -0.72 26.36
N GLU A 26 -16.96 -1.64 25.77
CA GLU A 26 -15.63 -2.03 26.25
C GLU A 26 -14.57 -1.86 25.16
N LEU A 27 -13.41 -1.34 25.55
CA LEU A 27 -12.25 -1.23 24.67
C LEU A 27 -11.58 -2.60 24.53
N HIS A 28 -11.45 -3.08 23.30
CA HIS A 28 -10.82 -4.36 23.03
C HIS A 28 -9.33 -4.35 23.44
N PRO A 29 -8.87 -5.25 24.31
CA PRO A 29 -7.54 -5.18 24.91
C PRO A 29 -6.41 -5.31 23.89
N GLU A 30 -6.55 -6.18 22.90
CA GLU A 30 -5.49 -6.38 21.88
C GLU A 30 -5.44 -5.27 20.82
N LYS A 31 -6.56 -4.56 20.57
CA LYS A 31 -6.63 -3.50 19.55
C LYS A 31 -6.23 -2.15 20.12
N THR A 32 -6.41 -1.97 21.42
CA THR A 32 -6.17 -0.71 22.13
C THR A 32 -4.74 -0.69 22.66
N GLN A 33 -3.89 0.15 22.08
CA GLN A 33 -2.48 0.22 22.46
C GLN A 33 -1.97 1.66 22.38
N ILE A 34 -0.97 1.97 23.22
CA ILE A 34 -0.23 3.23 23.16
C ILE A 34 0.96 3.03 22.22
N VAL A 35 1.09 3.90 21.23
CA VAL A 35 2.12 3.79 20.19
C VAL A 35 3.00 5.02 20.19
N CYS A 36 4.32 4.81 20.28
CA CYS A 36 5.30 5.87 20.23
C CYS A 36 5.49 6.33 18.77
N CYS A 37 5.08 7.57 18.50
CA CYS A 37 5.19 8.21 17.19
C CYS A 37 6.48 9.02 17.01
N VAL A 38 7.38 9.00 18.01
CA VAL A 38 8.59 9.82 18.03
C VAL A 38 9.72 9.13 17.28
N VAL A 39 10.51 9.92 16.57
CA VAL A 39 11.50 9.44 15.60
C VAL A 39 12.96 9.64 16.07
N ALA A 40 13.20 10.48 17.08
CA ALA A 40 14.54 10.84 17.53
C ALA A 40 14.74 10.68 19.04
N ARG A 41 15.94 10.18 19.40
CA ARG A 41 16.68 10.36 20.67
C ARG A 41 16.02 9.98 22.01
N GLN A 42 14.96 9.19 22.04
CA GLN A 42 14.50 8.61 23.31
C GLN A 42 15.06 7.20 23.53
N ARG A 43 15.43 6.89 24.79
CA ARG A 43 15.67 5.52 25.25
C ARG A 43 14.47 4.66 24.84
N ASP A 44 14.72 3.41 24.48
CA ASP A 44 13.68 2.52 23.97
C ASP A 44 12.53 2.44 24.98
N SER A 45 11.36 2.98 24.62
CA SER A 45 10.20 3.08 25.51
C SER A 45 9.52 1.72 25.74
N GLY A 46 9.95 0.66 25.05
CA GLY A 46 9.26 -0.65 25.00
C GLY A 46 7.92 -0.61 24.23
N LEU A 47 7.33 0.57 24.03
CA LEU A 47 6.10 0.79 23.26
C LEU A 47 6.25 0.40 21.78
N ALA A 48 5.13 -0.01 21.18
CA ALA A 48 5.02 -0.19 19.75
C ALA A 48 5.41 1.09 19.00
N LYS A 49 5.99 0.94 17.80
CA LYS A 49 6.45 2.04 16.93
C LYS A 49 5.69 2.09 15.60
N GLN A 50 4.58 1.38 15.50
CA GLN A 50 3.74 1.36 14.32
C GLN A 50 2.29 1.04 14.66
N PHE A 51 1.37 1.54 13.85
CA PHE A 51 -0.03 1.13 13.89
C PHE A 51 -0.69 1.24 12.52
N ASP A 52 -1.77 0.48 12.34
CA ASP A 52 -2.61 0.55 11.14
C ASP A 52 -3.86 1.39 11.43
N PHE A 53 -4.18 2.32 10.52
CA PHE A 53 -5.39 3.14 10.58
C PHE A 53 -5.90 3.42 9.16
N LEU A 54 -7.19 3.16 8.92
CA LEU A 54 -7.86 3.35 7.62
C LEU A 54 -7.10 2.78 6.40
N GLY A 55 -6.46 1.62 6.58
CA GLY A 55 -5.71 0.96 5.52
C GLY A 55 -4.29 1.49 5.30
N TYR A 56 -3.81 2.44 6.11
CA TYR A 56 -2.41 2.89 6.15
C TYR A 56 -1.70 2.35 7.38
N CYS A 57 -0.41 2.06 7.24
CA CYS A 57 0.51 1.74 8.31
C CYS A 57 1.41 2.95 8.58
N PHE A 58 1.24 3.55 9.76
CA PHE A 58 2.06 4.64 10.27
C PHE A 58 3.26 4.07 11.01
N ARG A 59 4.46 4.51 10.65
CA ARG A 59 5.73 4.14 11.30
C ARG A 59 6.85 5.12 10.93
N PRO A 60 8.02 5.09 11.61
CA PRO A 60 9.19 5.83 11.17
C PRO A 60 9.63 5.39 9.77
N ARG A 61 9.80 6.37 8.86
CA ARG A 61 10.23 6.18 7.48
C ARG A 61 11.14 7.33 7.05
N LEU A 62 12.10 7.04 6.16
CA LEU A 62 12.88 8.09 5.51
C LEU A 62 11.98 8.92 4.59
N ALA A 63 12.04 10.23 4.76
CA ALA A 63 11.37 11.24 3.96
C ALA A 63 12.41 12.26 3.47
N ARG A 64 12.16 12.85 2.30
CA ARG A 64 13.02 13.89 1.74
C ARG A 64 12.51 15.26 2.14
N SER A 65 13.34 16.06 2.80
CA SER A 65 13.02 17.44 3.11
C SER A 65 12.96 18.26 1.82
N ARG A 66 12.18 19.36 1.82
CA ARG A 66 12.17 20.34 0.73
C ARG A 66 13.58 20.89 0.44
N LYS A 67 14.42 20.99 1.48
CA LYS A 67 15.79 21.50 1.40
C LYS A 67 16.82 20.46 0.93
N GLY A 68 16.40 19.24 0.59
CA GLY A 68 17.28 18.18 0.09
C GLY A 68 17.60 17.04 1.06
N PRO A 69 17.94 17.25 2.34
CA PRO A 69 18.39 16.16 3.19
C PRO A 69 17.26 15.18 3.48
N LEU A 70 17.64 13.91 3.62
CA LEU A 70 16.74 12.89 4.15
C LEU A 70 16.62 13.05 5.66
N PHE A 71 15.43 12.86 6.17
CA PHE A 71 15.15 12.79 7.59
C PHE A 71 14.17 11.65 7.84
N VAL A 72 14.10 11.16 9.08
CA VAL A 72 13.10 10.15 9.42
C VAL A 72 11.85 10.89 9.90
N ALA A 73 10.69 10.53 9.35
CA ALA A 73 9.38 11.03 9.73
C ALA A 73 8.46 9.86 10.06
N PHE A 74 7.60 10.04 11.05
CA PHE A 74 6.51 9.10 11.31
C PHE A 74 5.41 9.35 10.27
N SER A 75 5.36 8.51 9.23
CA SER A 75 4.54 8.78 8.06
C SER A 75 3.75 7.55 7.60
N PRO A 76 2.52 7.76 7.09
CA PRO A 76 1.69 6.69 6.57
C PRO A 76 2.20 6.18 5.21
N ALA A 77 2.04 4.88 5.00
CA ALA A 77 2.05 4.25 3.69
C ALA A 77 1.01 3.13 3.68
N ILE A 78 0.71 2.54 2.52
CA ILE A 78 -0.25 1.42 2.46
C ILE A 78 0.09 0.34 3.50
N SER A 79 -0.92 -0.09 4.25
CA SER A 79 -0.77 -1.13 5.27
C SER A 79 -0.41 -2.48 4.63
N PRO A 80 0.31 -3.36 5.35
CA PRO A 80 0.59 -4.73 4.88
C PRO A 80 -0.70 -5.49 4.54
N SER A 81 -1.74 -5.31 5.35
CA SER A 81 -3.05 -5.95 5.15
C SER A 81 -3.73 -5.47 3.85
N ALA A 82 -3.78 -4.16 3.61
CA ALA A 82 -4.30 -3.60 2.36
C ALA A 82 -3.49 -4.06 1.14
N ALA A 83 -2.15 -4.03 1.23
CA ALA A 83 -1.28 -4.51 0.16
C ALA A 83 -1.52 -6.00 -0.15
N THR A 84 -1.79 -6.83 0.86
CA THR A 84 -2.15 -8.25 0.68
C THR A 84 -3.49 -8.41 -0.03
N ARG A 85 -4.53 -7.66 0.37
CA ARG A 85 -5.84 -7.67 -0.31
C ARG A 85 -5.71 -7.29 -1.79
N ILE A 86 -4.93 -6.26 -2.11
CA ILE A 86 -4.65 -5.87 -3.49
C ILE A 86 -3.97 -7.01 -4.25
N ARG A 87 -2.92 -7.62 -3.70
CA ARG A 87 -2.23 -8.76 -4.35
C ARG A 87 -3.17 -9.93 -4.60
N GLN A 88 -4.05 -10.25 -3.65
CA GLN A 88 -5.06 -11.29 -3.80
C GLN A 88 -6.04 -10.96 -4.93
N ARG A 89 -6.52 -9.71 -4.99
CA ARG A 89 -7.42 -9.24 -6.07
C ARG A 89 -6.74 -9.34 -7.45
N VAL A 90 -5.49 -8.92 -7.56
CA VAL A 90 -4.70 -9.02 -8.80
C VAL A 90 -4.53 -10.48 -9.23
N ARG A 91 -4.22 -11.39 -8.29
CA ARG A 91 -4.14 -12.84 -8.57
C ARG A 91 -5.48 -13.41 -9.04
N ALA A 92 -6.59 -12.96 -8.44
CA ALA A 92 -7.94 -13.42 -8.76
C ALA A 92 -8.40 -13.04 -10.18
N TRP A 93 -7.83 -11.99 -10.79
CA TRP A 93 -8.09 -11.67 -12.19
C TRP A 93 -7.69 -12.81 -13.14
N ARG A 94 -6.71 -13.64 -12.75
CA ARG A 94 -6.19 -14.77 -13.55
C ARG A 94 -5.88 -14.35 -14.99
N LEU A 95 -5.26 -13.17 -15.16
CA LEU A 95 -5.02 -12.57 -16.48
C LEU A 95 -4.32 -13.53 -17.42
N ASN A 96 -3.36 -14.32 -16.93
CA ASN A 96 -2.68 -15.35 -17.70
C ASN A 96 -3.59 -16.40 -18.37
N ARG A 97 -4.82 -16.61 -17.88
CA ARG A 97 -5.81 -17.53 -18.47
C ARG A 97 -6.76 -16.84 -19.45
N ARG A 98 -6.79 -15.51 -19.50
CA ARG A 98 -7.71 -14.72 -20.33
C ARG A 98 -7.07 -14.31 -21.67
N THR A 99 -6.53 -15.27 -22.42
CA THR A 99 -5.83 -15.00 -23.69
C THR A 99 -6.74 -14.48 -24.81
N GLY A 100 -8.06 -14.72 -24.71
CA GLY A 100 -9.07 -14.19 -25.63
C GLY A 100 -9.23 -12.67 -25.56
N LEU A 101 -9.01 -12.05 -24.39
CA LEU A 101 -9.11 -10.60 -24.23
C LEU A 101 -8.00 -9.88 -24.98
N SER A 102 -8.28 -8.72 -25.56
CA SER A 102 -7.27 -7.76 -26.05
C SER A 102 -6.59 -7.03 -24.89
N LEU A 103 -5.53 -6.25 -25.19
CA LEU A 103 -4.89 -5.44 -24.14
C LEU A 103 -5.81 -4.31 -23.69
N GLU A 104 -6.63 -3.80 -24.61
CA GLU A 104 -7.64 -2.77 -24.43
C GLU A 104 -8.75 -3.25 -23.51
N ASP A 105 -9.19 -4.49 -23.66
CA ASP A 105 -10.16 -5.11 -22.76
C ASP A 105 -9.59 -5.22 -21.34
N ILE A 106 -8.34 -5.67 -21.22
CA ILE A 106 -7.65 -5.74 -19.92
C ILE A 106 -7.53 -4.35 -19.31
N ALA A 107 -7.10 -3.35 -20.08
CA ALA A 107 -6.97 -1.97 -19.64
C ALA A 107 -8.32 -1.42 -19.14
N ARG A 108 -9.42 -1.66 -19.87
CA ARG A 108 -10.77 -1.24 -19.46
C ARG A 108 -11.20 -1.88 -18.13
N LEU A 109 -10.87 -3.15 -17.92
CA LEU A 109 -11.22 -3.87 -16.69
C LEU A 109 -10.33 -3.49 -15.49
N VAL A 110 -9.03 -3.28 -15.72
CA VAL A 110 -8.02 -3.15 -14.67
C VAL A 110 -7.74 -1.71 -14.29
N ASN A 111 -7.65 -0.80 -15.26
CA ASN A 111 -7.17 0.56 -15.03
C ASN A 111 -8.03 1.37 -14.05
N PRO A 112 -9.39 1.32 -14.08
CA PRO A 112 -10.20 2.02 -13.10
C PRO A 112 -9.90 1.60 -11.65
N ILE A 113 -9.69 0.30 -11.44
CA ILE A 113 -9.38 -0.26 -10.11
C ILE A 113 -7.98 0.19 -9.66
N VAL A 114 -6.99 0.11 -10.55
CA VAL A 114 -5.61 0.52 -10.26
C VAL A 114 -5.52 2.02 -9.99
N ARG A 115 -6.24 2.86 -10.75
CA ARG A 115 -6.36 4.30 -10.47
C ARG A 115 -6.94 4.55 -9.09
N GLY A 116 -7.99 3.81 -8.71
CA GLY A 116 -8.56 3.89 -7.36
C GLY A 116 -7.50 3.64 -6.28
N TRP A 117 -6.71 2.56 -6.42
CA TRP A 117 -5.63 2.27 -5.47
C TRP A 117 -4.51 3.32 -5.46
N ILE A 118 -4.15 3.89 -6.60
CA ILE A 118 -3.14 4.95 -6.70
C ILE A 118 -3.64 6.24 -6.06
N ASN A 119 -4.90 6.60 -6.29
CA ASN A 119 -5.49 7.83 -5.75
C ASN A 119 -5.67 7.74 -4.23
N ASP A 120 -6.14 6.59 -3.75
CA ASP A 120 -6.33 6.33 -2.32
C ASP A 120 -4.96 6.18 -1.63
N TYR A 121 -4.27 5.07 -1.84
CA TYR A 121 -3.04 4.77 -1.10
C TYR A 121 -1.81 5.58 -1.50
N GLY A 122 -1.86 6.30 -2.63
CA GLY A 122 -0.74 7.11 -3.12
C GLY A 122 -0.69 8.52 -2.54
N ALA A 123 -1.72 8.98 -1.81
CA ALA A 123 -1.79 10.35 -1.29
C ALA A 123 -0.56 10.74 -0.45
N TYR A 124 -0.10 9.84 0.42
CA TYR A 124 1.01 10.13 1.35
C TYR A 124 2.35 9.56 0.90
N ASN A 125 2.36 8.38 0.27
CA ASN A 125 3.59 7.70 -0.13
C ASN A 125 3.39 6.90 -1.43
N ARG A 126 3.47 7.58 -2.57
CA ARG A 126 3.36 6.93 -3.90
C ARG A 126 4.39 5.84 -4.12
N SER A 127 5.63 6.00 -3.64
CA SER A 127 6.69 5.02 -3.91
C SER A 127 6.45 3.68 -3.21
N ALA A 128 5.70 3.68 -2.10
CA ALA A 128 5.25 2.45 -1.45
C ALA A 128 4.32 1.58 -2.32
N LEU A 129 3.73 2.15 -3.38
CA LEU A 129 2.89 1.40 -4.34
C LEU A 129 3.69 0.72 -5.45
N TYR A 130 4.95 1.11 -5.70
CA TYR A 130 5.74 0.53 -6.78
C TYR A 130 5.88 -1.01 -6.73
N PRO A 131 6.03 -1.66 -5.57
CA PRO A 131 6.00 -3.13 -5.50
C PRO A 131 4.68 -3.75 -5.97
N LEU A 132 3.54 -3.07 -5.73
CA LEU A 132 2.21 -3.53 -6.15
C LEU A 132 2.01 -3.33 -7.64
N LEU A 133 2.37 -2.16 -8.19
CA LEU A 133 2.31 -1.90 -9.63
C LEU A 133 3.19 -2.89 -10.40
N ARG A 134 4.42 -3.13 -9.94
CA ARG A 134 5.29 -4.19 -10.49
C ARG A 134 4.72 -5.60 -10.34
N HIS A 135 3.82 -5.84 -9.39
CA HIS A 135 3.11 -7.13 -9.29
C HIS A 135 2.06 -7.26 -10.39
N ILE A 136 1.32 -6.19 -10.69
CA ILE A 136 0.36 -6.14 -11.80
C ILE A 136 1.08 -6.33 -13.13
N ASP A 137 2.19 -5.62 -13.35
CA ASP A 137 3.02 -5.76 -14.55
C ASP A 137 3.46 -7.21 -14.76
N ARG A 138 3.81 -7.92 -13.69
CA ARG A 138 4.20 -9.34 -13.77
C ARG A 138 3.06 -10.23 -14.28
N HIS A 139 1.83 -10.01 -13.84
CA HIS A 139 0.67 -10.76 -14.33
C HIS A 139 0.33 -10.41 -15.78
N LEU A 140 0.46 -9.13 -16.14
CA LEU A 140 0.28 -8.69 -17.52
C LEU A 140 1.34 -9.31 -18.44
N LEU A 141 2.60 -9.37 -17.99
CA LEU A 141 3.68 -10.05 -18.70
C LEU A 141 3.39 -11.55 -18.86
N GLN A 142 2.87 -12.23 -17.84
CA GLN A 142 2.46 -13.63 -17.96
C GLN A 142 1.35 -13.83 -19.00
N TRP A 143 0.39 -12.91 -19.07
CA TRP A 143 -0.63 -12.90 -20.11
C TRP A 143 -0.02 -12.69 -21.50
N VAL A 144 0.89 -11.72 -21.69
CA VAL A 144 1.60 -11.51 -22.96
C VAL A 144 2.32 -12.79 -23.40
N LYS A 145 3.01 -13.44 -22.46
CA LYS A 145 3.71 -14.70 -22.72
C LYS A 145 2.78 -15.80 -23.23
N ARG A 146 1.58 -15.93 -22.64
CA ARG A 146 0.60 -16.94 -23.05
C ARG A 146 -0.14 -16.58 -24.33
N LYS A 147 -0.50 -15.31 -24.54
CA LYS A 147 -1.24 -14.85 -25.72
C LYS A 147 -0.40 -14.88 -26.99
N PHE A 148 0.88 -14.52 -26.92
CA PHE A 148 1.74 -14.40 -28.11
C PHE A 148 2.82 -15.49 -28.14
N ARG A 149 2.61 -16.58 -28.90
CA ARG A 149 3.60 -17.69 -29.03
C ARG A 149 5.01 -17.23 -29.44
N LYS A 150 5.14 -16.33 -30.43
CA LYS A 150 6.46 -15.86 -30.92
C LYS A 150 7.04 -14.69 -30.10
N LYS A 151 6.22 -13.67 -29.81
CA LYS A 151 6.64 -12.44 -29.09
C LYS A 151 6.77 -12.65 -27.57
N GLY A 152 6.08 -13.65 -27.03
CA GLY A 152 5.98 -13.97 -25.61
C GLY A 152 6.79 -15.18 -25.14
N ARG A 153 7.53 -15.86 -26.03
CA ARG A 153 8.31 -17.07 -25.67
C ARG A 153 9.33 -16.80 -24.56
N TYR A 154 10.03 -15.66 -24.66
CA TYR A 154 11.07 -15.26 -23.71
C TYR A 154 10.63 -14.05 -22.88
N PHE A 155 10.96 -14.06 -21.60
CA PHE A 155 10.62 -12.97 -20.67
C PHE A 155 11.12 -11.60 -21.16
N LYS A 156 12.38 -11.52 -21.61
CA LYS A 156 12.96 -10.29 -22.15
C LYS A 156 12.15 -9.73 -23.34
N ARG A 157 11.69 -10.60 -24.26
CA ARG A 157 10.89 -10.19 -25.42
C ARG A 157 9.49 -9.73 -25.03
N ALA A 158 8.82 -10.43 -24.11
CA ALA A 158 7.54 -10.01 -23.57
C ALA A 158 7.62 -8.65 -22.88
N LYS A 159 8.67 -8.44 -22.07
CA LYS A 159 8.93 -7.16 -21.40
C LYS A 159 9.23 -6.04 -22.40
N ALA A 160 10.07 -6.30 -23.39
CA ALA A 160 10.37 -5.33 -24.45
C ALA A 160 9.13 -4.98 -25.27
N TRP A 161 8.28 -5.97 -25.61
CA TRP A 161 7.02 -5.72 -26.30
C TRP A 161 6.08 -4.86 -25.45
N LEU A 162 5.88 -5.22 -24.18
CA LEU A 162 5.00 -4.45 -23.30
C LEU A 162 5.51 -3.02 -23.09
N GLY A 163 6.82 -2.84 -22.93
CA GLY A 163 7.45 -1.52 -22.81
C GLY A 163 7.30 -0.68 -24.09
N LYS A 164 7.43 -1.29 -25.28
CA LYS A 164 7.14 -0.61 -26.56
C LYS A 164 5.66 -0.19 -26.61
N VAL A 165 4.73 -1.08 -26.26
CA VAL A 165 3.30 -0.75 -26.25
C VAL A 165 2.99 0.36 -25.25
N ALA A 166 3.56 0.33 -24.05
CA ALA A 166 3.41 1.41 -23.07
C ALA A 166 3.96 2.75 -23.57
N LYS A 167 5.05 2.76 -24.35
CA LYS A 167 5.61 3.97 -24.95
C LYS A 167 4.67 4.59 -25.98
N TYR A 168 4.08 3.78 -26.88
CA TYR A 168 3.26 4.26 -27.99
C TYR A 168 1.76 4.38 -27.68
N ARG A 169 1.25 3.58 -26.74
CA ARG A 169 -0.18 3.54 -26.35
C ARG A 169 -0.33 3.80 -24.85
N ARG A 170 0.14 4.97 -24.42
CA ARG A 170 0.19 5.38 -23.00
C ARG A 170 -1.17 5.31 -22.31
N ALA A 171 -2.26 5.61 -23.03
CA ALA A 171 -3.62 5.58 -22.50
C ALA A 171 -4.08 4.19 -21.99
N LEU A 172 -3.40 3.11 -22.37
CA LEU A 172 -3.69 1.76 -21.89
C LEU A 172 -3.09 1.44 -20.52
N PHE A 173 -2.25 2.32 -19.98
CA PHE A 173 -1.55 2.11 -18.72
C PHE A 173 -1.88 3.24 -17.75
N VAL A 174 -1.58 3.01 -16.46
CA VAL A 174 -1.82 3.93 -15.36
C VAL A 174 -0.54 4.09 -14.55
#